data_AF-A0A9D3PR95-F1
#
_entry.id   AF-A0A9D3PR95-F1
#
_cell.length_a   1.000
_cell.length_b   1.000
_cell.length_c   1.000
_cell.angle_alpha   90.00
_cell.angle_beta   90.00
_cell.angle_gamma   90.00
#
_symmetry.space_group_name_H-M   'P 1'
#
loop_
_entity.id
_entity.type
_entity.pdbx_description
1 polymer ?
#
loop_
_entity_poly.entity_id
_entity_poly.type
_entity_poly.pdbx_seq_one_letter_code
_entity_poly.pdbx_strand_id
1 'polypeptide(L)'
;MTQHITIETASTPPTGSRNSRLGLPAESEPAIMSEIKVFNTPCLDLECFLSAKAKLRQEGLLDSVLKANLEYAIQALESMPVTKRSNVSLLIEGERQLVKFTSGNPVIHYTVKLGGGSPELQQKIYVGARLNASNISASHFAGHRCQDEFEPCLEQAQKAVREGGMANVELRVLCNELQLTYVTHQPSTTITVRPECRISLGRALSLQKALEVKTWMEQRGMMGKGLLACFQHLLSCYSQYQVENAKLVLQSEGQIIELISGRPDYHNVQFYIFADANNEIQSQRVQDIDLWDYD
;
A
#
# COMPACT_ATOMS: atom_id res chain seq x y z
N MET A 1 -10.20 2.01 20.93
CA MET A 1 -9.99 2.02 19.47
C MET A 1 -9.55 0.63 19.04
N THR A 2 -10.34 -0.03 18.18
CA THR A 2 -10.09 -1.41 17.75
C THR A 2 -9.36 -1.38 16.42
N GLN A 3 -8.06 -1.67 16.41
CA GLN A 3 -7.27 -1.74 15.18
C GLN A 3 -7.75 -2.91 14.31
N HIS A 4 -7.99 -2.68 13.02
CA HIS A 4 -8.29 -3.74 12.06
C HIS A 4 -7.01 -4.49 11.65
N ILE A 5 -6.50 -5.34 12.55
CA ILE A 5 -5.48 -6.34 12.21
C ILE A 5 -6.21 -7.56 11.65
N THR A 6 -6.24 -7.69 10.32
CA THR A 6 -6.74 -8.91 9.68
C THR A 6 -5.64 -9.96 9.66
N ILE A 7 -5.84 -11.04 10.42
CA ILE A 7 -4.99 -12.24 10.37
C ILE A 7 -5.69 -13.24 9.45
N GLU A 8 -5.17 -13.43 8.24
CA GLU A 8 -5.65 -14.48 7.34
C GLU A 8 -4.79 -15.74 7.54
N THR A 9 -5.40 -16.80 8.08
CA THR A 9 -4.81 -18.14 8.13
C THR A 9 -5.22 -18.91 6.89
N ALA A 10 -4.27 -19.29 6.03
CA ALA A 10 -4.54 -20.15 4.90
C ALA A 10 -4.93 -21.56 5.38
N SER A 11 -6.19 -21.94 5.18
CA SER A 11 -6.68 -23.30 5.40
C SER A 11 -6.43 -24.15 4.15
N THR A 12 -5.65 -25.22 4.30
CA THR A 12 -5.44 -26.25 3.27
C THR A 12 -6.74 -27.03 3.00
N PRO A 13 -7.13 -27.26 1.73
CA PRO A 13 -8.28 -28.11 1.42
C PRO A 13 -7.92 -29.60 1.55
N PRO A 14 -8.86 -30.47 1.96
CA PRO A 14 -8.62 -31.90 2.07
C PRO A 14 -8.58 -32.55 0.69
N THR A 15 -7.59 -33.43 0.50
CA THR A 15 -7.42 -34.29 -0.68
C THR A 15 -8.48 -35.40 -0.70
N GLY A 16 -9.48 -35.24 -1.57
CA GLY A 16 -10.44 -36.28 -1.92
C GLY A 16 -10.04 -37.00 -3.21
N SER A 17 -9.78 -38.30 -3.11
CA SER A 17 -9.51 -39.22 -4.22
C SER A 17 -10.76 -40.00 -4.61
N ARG A 18 -11.14 -40.01 -5.91
CA ARG A 18 -11.43 -41.24 -6.70
C ARG A 18 -12.04 -40.97 -8.10
N ASN A 19 -11.41 -41.65 -9.08
CA ASN A 19 -11.93 -42.38 -10.24
C ASN A 19 -12.54 -41.67 -11.48
N SER A 20 -11.72 -41.64 -12.53
CA SER A 20 -11.87 -42.31 -13.83
C SER A 20 -13.19 -42.21 -14.62
N ARG A 21 -13.13 -41.58 -15.81
CA ARG A 21 -13.77 -42.06 -17.05
C ARG A 21 -13.08 -41.51 -18.31
N LEU A 22 -12.94 -42.38 -19.30
CA LEU A 22 -12.33 -42.20 -20.62
C LEU A 22 -13.05 -41.17 -21.51
N GLY A 23 -12.30 -40.47 -22.36
CA GLY A 23 -12.83 -39.74 -23.52
C GLY A 23 -11.79 -38.95 -24.32
N LEU A 24 -11.19 -39.59 -25.33
CA LEU A 24 -10.62 -39.11 -26.61
C LEU A 24 -9.56 -37.96 -26.64
N PRO A 25 -8.63 -37.98 -27.63
CA PRO A 25 -7.46 -37.12 -27.63
C PRO A 25 -7.82 -35.71 -28.14
N ALA A 26 -7.67 -34.72 -27.28
CA ALA A 26 -7.57 -33.33 -27.72
C ALA A 26 -6.20 -33.14 -28.38
N GLU A 27 -6.21 -32.59 -29.59
CA GLU A 27 -5.03 -32.14 -30.31
C GLU A 27 -4.18 -31.29 -29.37
N SER A 28 -2.95 -31.76 -29.14
CA SER A 28 -1.96 -31.05 -28.37
C SER A 28 -1.56 -29.80 -29.14
N GLU A 29 -2.12 -28.66 -28.77
CA GLU A 29 -1.50 -27.37 -29.07
C GLU A 29 -0.05 -27.43 -28.58
N PRO A 30 0.91 -26.95 -29.40
CA PRO A 30 2.31 -26.97 -28.99
C PRO A 30 2.42 -26.11 -27.73
N ALA A 31 2.85 -26.73 -26.64
CA ALA A 31 3.31 -26.01 -25.47
C ALA A 31 4.45 -25.10 -25.93
N ILE A 32 4.12 -23.83 -26.20
CA ILE A 32 5.11 -22.78 -26.35
C ILE A 32 5.78 -22.72 -24.99
N MET A 33 6.91 -23.43 -24.87
CA MET A 33 7.78 -23.33 -23.72
C MET A 33 8.31 -21.91 -23.73
N SER A 34 7.63 -21.03 -23.01
CA SER A 34 7.96 -19.62 -22.85
C SER A 34 9.39 -19.52 -22.35
N GLU A 35 10.32 -19.16 -23.24
CA GLU A 35 11.71 -18.91 -22.86
C GLU A 35 11.74 -17.77 -21.84
N ILE A 36 12.07 -18.11 -20.59
CA ILE A 36 12.35 -17.12 -19.56
C ILE A 36 13.62 -16.39 -19.97
N LYS A 37 13.47 -15.19 -20.52
CA LYS A 37 14.59 -14.31 -20.86
C LYS A 37 15.11 -13.66 -19.59
N VAL A 38 16.11 -14.29 -18.97
CA VAL A 38 16.82 -13.74 -17.82
C VAL A 38 17.88 -12.76 -18.33
N PHE A 39 17.61 -11.46 -18.23
CA PHE A 39 18.63 -10.43 -18.43
C PHE A 39 19.11 -9.97 -17.05
N ASN A 40 20.38 -10.22 -16.72
CA ASN A 40 20.98 -9.81 -15.45
C ASN A 40 22.13 -8.82 -15.72
N THR A 41 22.09 -7.66 -15.09
CA THR A 41 23.24 -6.73 -15.06
C THR A 41 23.64 -6.46 -13.61
N PRO A 42 24.84 -6.90 -13.17
CA PRO A 42 25.32 -6.64 -11.84
C PRO A 42 25.80 -5.19 -11.72
N CYS A 43 25.35 -4.49 -10.68
CA CYS A 43 25.72 -3.12 -10.33
C CYS A 43 25.26 -2.07 -11.35
N LEU A 44 24.10 -1.47 -11.06
CA LEU A 44 23.53 -0.38 -11.81
C LEU A 44 23.57 0.87 -10.92
N ASP A 45 24.40 1.83 -11.29
CA ASP A 45 23.94 3.21 -11.15
C ASP A 45 22.82 3.47 -12.18
N LEU A 46 22.21 4.64 -12.10
CA LEU A 46 21.16 5.04 -13.03
C LEU A 46 21.61 4.92 -14.50
N GLU A 47 22.88 5.21 -14.79
CA GLU A 47 23.45 5.18 -16.14
C GLU A 47 23.47 3.77 -16.73
N CYS A 48 23.87 2.78 -15.94
CA CYS A 48 23.87 1.40 -16.36
C CYS A 48 22.44 0.87 -16.57
N PHE A 49 21.46 1.34 -15.77
CA PHE A 49 20.04 0.99 -15.97
C PHE A 49 19.52 1.54 -17.31
N LEU A 50 19.87 2.79 -17.64
CA LEU A 50 19.56 3.42 -18.92
C LEU A 50 20.24 2.71 -20.10
N SER A 51 21.48 2.26 -19.92
CA SER A 51 22.21 1.46 -20.91
C SER A 51 21.53 0.11 -21.18
N ALA A 52 21.08 -0.59 -20.13
CA ALA A 52 20.30 -1.82 -20.28
C ALA A 52 19.00 -1.58 -21.07
N LYS A 53 18.26 -0.50 -20.79
CA LYS A 53 17.08 -0.09 -21.55
C LYS A 53 17.40 0.15 -23.04
N ALA A 54 18.52 0.82 -23.33
CA ALA A 54 18.95 1.06 -24.71
C ALA A 54 19.31 -0.24 -25.45
N LYS A 55 19.99 -1.17 -24.77
CA LYS A 55 20.33 -2.49 -25.32
C LYS A 55 19.08 -3.32 -25.65
N LEU A 56 18.12 -3.40 -24.74
CA LEU A 56 16.84 -4.10 -24.97
C LEU A 56 16.08 -3.54 -26.19
N ARG A 57 16.15 -2.21 -26.39
CA ARG A 57 15.58 -1.56 -27.57
C ARG A 57 16.30 -1.97 -28.85
N GLN A 58 17.63 -1.99 -28.84
CA GLN A 58 18.44 -2.40 -30.00
C GLN A 58 18.20 -3.86 -30.39
N GLU A 59 17.98 -4.72 -29.40
CA GLU A 59 17.70 -6.15 -29.59
C GLU A 59 16.22 -6.43 -29.94
N GLY A 60 15.37 -5.42 -30.04
CA GLY A 60 13.95 -5.58 -30.37
C GLY A 60 13.13 -6.27 -29.27
N LEU A 61 13.65 -6.31 -28.04
CA LEU A 61 13.03 -6.97 -26.89
C LEU A 61 12.14 -6.03 -26.06
N LEU A 62 12.06 -4.75 -26.44
CA LEU A 62 11.36 -3.71 -25.70
C LEU A 62 9.97 -3.45 -26.27
N ASP A 63 9.00 -4.28 -25.92
CA ASP A 63 7.59 -3.98 -26.20
C ASP A 63 7.04 -2.87 -25.28
N SER A 64 5.77 -2.51 -25.49
CA SER A 64 5.12 -1.39 -24.81
C SER A 64 4.99 -1.58 -23.30
N VAL A 65 4.72 -2.80 -22.83
CA VAL A 65 4.53 -3.08 -21.40
C VAL A 65 5.88 -3.06 -20.68
N LEU A 66 6.92 -3.66 -21.27
CA LEU A 66 8.26 -3.69 -20.67
C LEU A 66 8.84 -2.29 -20.64
N LYS A 67 8.60 -1.50 -21.69
CA LYS A 67 8.97 -0.09 -21.73
C LYS A 67 8.33 0.69 -20.58
N ALA A 68 7.01 0.54 -20.37
CA ALA A 68 6.30 1.23 -19.29
C ALA A 68 6.83 0.81 -17.91
N ASN A 69 7.04 -0.50 -17.68
CA ASN A 69 7.58 -1.00 -16.43
C ASN A 69 9.02 -0.51 -16.16
N LEU A 70 9.88 -0.47 -17.19
CA LEU A 70 11.24 0.05 -17.08
C LEU A 70 11.26 1.55 -16.81
N GLU A 71 10.41 2.33 -17.49
CA GLU A 71 10.28 3.78 -17.25
C GLU A 71 9.82 4.06 -15.83
N TYR A 72 8.84 3.31 -15.34
CA TYR A 72 8.37 3.42 -13.98
C TYR A 72 9.44 3.01 -12.96
N ALA A 73 10.21 1.94 -13.22
CA ALA A 73 11.32 1.53 -12.37
C ALA A 73 12.43 2.59 -12.30
N ILE A 74 12.76 3.23 -13.43
CA ILE A 74 13.71 4.35 -13.50
C ILE A 74 13.22 5.51 -12.65
N GLN A 75 11.96 5.93 -12.83
CA GLN A 75 11.39 7.03 -12.06
C GLN A 75 11.38 6.72 -10.55
N ALA A 76 11.06 5.48 -10.18
CA ALA A 76 11.14 5.02 -8.80
C ALA A 76 12.57 5.13 -8.26
N LEU A 77 13.58 4.66 -9.00
CA LEU A 77 15.00 4.77 -8.62
C LEU A 77 15.47 6.22 -8.50
N GLU A 78 15.07 7.10 -9.42
CA GLU A 78 15.39 8.53 -9.40
C GLU A 78 14.80 9.26 -8.20
N SER A 79 13.65 8.79 -7.70
CA SER A 79 13.02 9.34 -6.49
C SER A 79 13.70 8.90 -5.19
N MET A 80 14.53 7.85 -5.22
CA MET A 80 15.20 7.32 -4.03
C MET A 80 16.38 8.21 -3.59
N PRO A 81 16.72 8.25 -2.29
CA PRO A 81 17.97 8.83 -1.83
C PRO A 81 19.19 8.20 -2.54
N VAL A 82 20.20 9.02 -2.87
CA VAL A 82 21.41 8.56 -3.59
C VAL A 82 22.09 7.39 -2.89
N THR A 83 22.13 7.39 -1.56
CA THR A 83 22.70 6.32 -0.73
C THR A 83 22.05 4.95 -0.92
N LYS A 84 20.82 4.92 -1.47
CA LYS A 84 20.10 3.68 -1.80
C LYS A 84 20.24 3.26 -3.25
N ARG A 85 20.77 4.09 -4.14
CA ARG A 85 20.85 3.78 -5.59
C ARG A 85 22.04 2.87 -5.94
N SER A 86 22.77 2.37 -4.95
CA SER A 86 23.90 1.46 -5.15
C SER A 86 23.44 -0.01 -5.19
N ASN A 87 24.25 -0.85 -5.84
CA ASN A 87 24.05 -2.31 -5.92
C ASN A 87 22.70 -2.71 -6.54
N VAL A 88 22.21 -1.91 -7.48
CA VAL A 88 21.00 -2.21 -8.23
C VAL A 88 21.31 -3.29 -9.25
N SER A 89 20.54 -4.37 -9.27
CA SER A 89 20.64 -5.40 -10.31
C SER A 89 19.32 -5.46 -11.06
N LEU A 90 19.31 -5.26 -12.38
CA LEU A 90 18.10 -5.41 -13.17
C LEU A 90 17.94 -6.88 -13.54
N LEU A 91 16.78 -7.45 -13.18
CA LEU A 91 16.33 -8.74 -13.68
C LEU A 91 15.00 -8.55 -14.40
N ILE A 92 14.97 -8.92 -15.68
CA ILE A 92 13.74 -9.04 -16.46
C ILE A 92 13.33 -10.51 -16.46
N GLU A 93 12.07 -10.80 -16.15
CA GLU A 93 11.60 -12.19 -16.04
C GLU A 93 10.21 -12.39 -16.66
N GLY A 94 10.11 -13.47 -17.45
CA GLY A 94 8.88 -14.05 -17.96
C GLY A 94 8.17 -13.22 -19.04
N GLU A 95 7.05 -13.77 -19.53
CA GLU A 95 6.17 -13.10 -20.52
C GLU A 95 5.50 -11.83 -19.96
N ARG A 96 5.43 -11.72 -18.62
CA ARG A 96 4.84 -10.57 -17.90
C ARG A 96 5.80 -9.40 -17.73
N GLN A 97 7.02 -9.51 -18.28
CA GLN A 97 7.99 -8.40 -18.37
C GLN A 97 8.20 -7.71 -17.03
N LEU A 98 8.41 -8.53 -16.01
CA LEU A 98 8.62 -8.10 -14.65
C LEU A 98 9.99 -7.45 -14.55
N VAL A 99 10.05 -6.23 -14.04
CA VAL A 99 11.31 -5.52 -13.80
C VAL A 99 11.64 -5.63 -12.33
N LYS A 100 12.65 -6.44 -11.99
CA LYS A 100 13.12 -6.62 -10.62
C LYS A 100 14.40 -5.85 -10.41
N PHE A 101 14.52 -5.18 -9.27
CA PHE A 101 15.79 -4.60 -8.86
C PHE A 101 16.01 -4.63 -7.36
N THR A 102 17.26 -4.68 -6.92
CA THR A 102 17.63 -4.63 -5.51
C THR A 102 18.20 -3.27 -5.15
N SER A 103 18.05 -2.79 -3.92
CA SER A 103 18.71 -1.54 -3.52
C SER A 103 18.79 -1.39 -1.99
N GLY A 104 19.81 -0.67 -1.53
CA GLY A 104 19.97 -0.26 -0.14
C GLY A 104 20.66 -1.27 0.78
N ASN A 105 20.85 -0.85 2.03
CA ASN A 105 21.30 -1.68 3.14
C ASN A 105 20.33 -1.49 4.34
N PRO A 106 19.54 -2.51 4.72
CA PRO A 106 19.49 -3.85 4.14
C PRO A 106 18.90 -3.85 2.73
N VAL A 107 19.14 -4.94 1.99
CA VAL A 107 18.72 -5.10 0.59
C VAL A 107 17.21 -5.17 0.50
N ILE A 108 16.60 -4.23 -0.23
CA ILE A 108 15.19 -4.22 -0.59
C ILE A 108 15.06 -4.74 -2.02
N HIS A 109 14.17 -5.70 -2.23
CA HIS A 109 13.82 -6.23 -3.54
C HIS A 109 12.59 -5.51 -4.07
N TYR A 110 12.79 -4.74 -5.13
CA TYR A 110 11.75 -4.05 -5.86
C TYR A 110 11.30 -4.92 -7.04
N THR A 111 10.00 -4.95 -7.31
CA THR A 111 9.41 -5.61 -8.46
C THR A 111 8.37 -4.67 -9.06
N VAL A 112 8.60 -4.24 -10.30
CA VAL A 112 7.61 -3.51 -11.09
C VAL A 112 6.88 -4.49 -12.00
N LYS A 113 5.56 -4.42 -11.96
CA LYS A 113 4.67 -5.23 -12.79
C LYS A 113 3.46 -4.42 -13.22
N LEU A 114 2.80 -4.82 -14.30
CA LEU A 114 1.53 -4.23 -14.69
C LEU A 114 0.40 -4.76 -13.79
N GLY A 115 -0.29 -3.88 -13.06
CA GLY A 115 -1.46 -4.19 -12.23
C GLY A 115 -2.58 -3.18 -12.47
N GLY A 116 -3.82 -3.66 -12.58
CA GLY A 116 -4.99 -2.77 -12.78
C GLY A 116 -4.96 -1.86 -14.02
N GLY A 117 -4.08 -2.13 -15.00
CA GLY A 117 -3.87 -1.29 -16.19
C GLY A 117 -2.71 -0.29 -16.10
N SER A 118 -1.96 -0.25 -14.99
CA SER A 118 -0.80 0.63 -14.81
C SER A 118 0.38 -0.08 -14.13
N PRO A 119 1.64 0.39 -14.29
CA PRO A 119 2.75 -0.17 -13.54
C PRO A 119 2.61 0.04 -12.03
N GLU A 120 2.89 -1.00 -11.24
CA GLU A 120 2.87 -1.00 -9.77
C GLU A 120 4.25 -1.39 -9.23
N LEU A 121 4.74 -0.69 -8.19
CA LEU A 121 5.98 -1.02 -7.50
C LEU A 121 5.70 -1.84 -6.24
N GLN A 122 6.18 -3.08 -6.21
CA GLN A 122 6.15 -3.92 -5.01
C GLN A 122 7.53 -3.96 -4.35
N GLN A 123 7.59 -3.75 -3.05
CA GLN A 123 8.82 -3.79 -2.26
C GLN A 123 8.80 -5.01 -1.34
N LYS A 124 9.85 -5.83 -1.38
CA LYS A 124 10.00 -7.03 -0.55
C LYS A 124 11.32 -7.00 0.21
N ILE A 125 11.27 -7.33 1.49
CA ILE A 125 12.44 -7.47 2.36
C ILE A 125 12.42 -8.89 2.90
N TYR A 126 13.43 -9.68 2.52
CA TYR A 126 13.61 -11.00 3.09
C TYR A 126 14.27 -10.86 4.45
N VAL A 127 13.56 -11.31 5.46
CA VAL A 127 14.09 -11.43 6.83
C VAL A 127 14.48 -12.88 7.05
N GLY A 128 15.35 -13.13 8.04
CA GLY A 128 15.83 -14.48 8.33
C GLY A 128 14.73 -15.42 8.86
N ALA A 129 15.07 -16.25 9.84
CA ALA A 129 14.11 -17.20 10.40
C ALA A 129 12.92 -16.53 11.10
N ARG A 130 13.10 -15.32 11.64
CA ARG A 130 12.09 -14.60 12.42
C ARG A 130 12.06 -13.12 12.06
N LEU A 131 10.84 -12.58 11.94
CA LEU A 131 10.55 -11.15 11.85
C LEU A 131 10.38 -10.58 13.26
N ASN A 132 11.14 -9.55 13.60
CA ASN A 132 11.01 -8.78 14.83
C ASN A 132 11.01 -7.28 14.53
N ALA A 133 10.69 -6.44 15.51
CA ALA A 133 10.63 -4.99 15.34
C ALA A 133 11.96 -4.37 14.87
N SER A 134 13.12 -4.94 15.27
CA SER A 134 14.44 -4.46 14.84
C SER A 134 14.73 -4.72 13.34
N ASN A 135 14.01 -5.66 12.72
CA ASN A 135 14.07 -5.86 11.27
C ASN A 135 13.29 -4.78 10.50
N ILE A 136 12.50 -3.94 11.17
CA ILE A 136 11.68 -2.89 10.56
C ILE A 136 12.34 -1.55 10.85
N SER A 137 13.11 -1.07 9.88
CA SER A 137 13.87 0.18 9.98
C SER A 137 13.14 1.34 9.29
N ALA A 138 13.30 2.56 9.83
CA ALA A 138 12.86 3.79 9.18
C ALA A 138 13.45 3.94 7.76
N SER A 139 14.66 3.41 7.53
CA SER A 139 15.25 3.40 6.19
C SER A 139 14.36 2.68 5.18
N HIS A 140 13.58 1.66 5.55
CA HIS A 140 12.70 0.94 4.61
C HIS A 140 11.55 1.80 4.10
N PHE A 141 11.17 2.83 4.86
CA PHE A 141 10.13 3.79 4.55
C PHE A 141 10.70 5.11 3.99
N ALA A 142 11.99 5.17 3.65
CA ALA A 142 12.59 6.40 3.15
C ALA A 142 11.88 6.90 1.88
N GLY A 143 11.47 8.18 1.89
CA GLY A 143 10.71 8.81 0.81
C GLY A 143 9.20 8.60 0.91
N HIS A 144 8.74 7.67 1.76
CA HIS A 144 7.32 7.48 2.02
C HIS A 144 6.79 8.57 2.97
N ARG A 145 5.65 9.15 2.62
CA ARG A 145 4.89 10.06 3.48
C ARG A 145 3.59 9.37 3.85
N CYS A 146 3.55 8.81 5.06
CA CYS A 146 2.33 8.20 5.57
C CYS A 146 1.22 9.26 5.68
N GLN A 147 0.00 8.84 5.39
CA GLN A 147 -1.19 9.69 5.43
C GLN A 147 -1.85 9.66 6.81
N ASP A 148 -1.39 8.77 7.68
CA ASP A 148 -1.72 8.76 9.09
C ASP A 148 -0.75 9.67 9.84
N GLU A 149 -1.22 10.85 10.24
CA GLU A 149 -0.42 11.80 11.01
C GLU A 149 -0.24 11.38 12.49
N PHE A 150 -0.98 10.36 12.94
CA PHE A 150 -1.04 9.95 14.35
C PHE A 150 -0.31 8.65 14.62
N GLU A 151 -0.44 7.65 13.75
CA GLU A 151 0.36 6.41 13.83
C GLU A 151 0.96 6.10 12.45
N PRO A 152 2.18 6.53 12.16
CA PRO A 152 2.81 6.28 10.86
C PRO A 152 2.97 4.78 10.55
N CYS A 153 3.04 4.44 9.26
CA CYS A 153 3.26 3.08 8.76
C CYS A 153 4.36 2.30 9.50
N LEU A 154 5.47 2.98 9.83
CA LEU A 154 6.59 2.38 10.54
C LEU A 154 6.18 1.86 11.92
N GLU A 155 5.50 2.70 12.71
CA GLU A 155 5.09 2.37 14.06
C GLU A 155 4.04 1.27 14.05
N GLN A 156 3.06 1.35 13.14
CA GLN A 156 2.06 0.30 12.99
C GLN A 156 2.69 -1.04 12.58
N ALA A 157 3.66 -1.01 11.66
CA ALA A 157 4.39 -2.22 11.26
C ALA A 157 5.18 -2.82 12.42
N GLN A 158 5.81 -1.99 13.26
CA GLN A 158 6.53 -2.45 14.45
C GLN A 158 5.58 -3.03 15.51
N LYS A 159 4.45 -2.36 15.78
CA LYS A 159 3.40 -2.81 16.71
C LYS A 159 2.77 -4.14 16.27
N ALA A 160 2.63 -4.37 14.96
CA ALA A 160 2.08 -5.61 14.42
C ALA A 160 2.97 -6.84 14.67
N VAL A 161 4.24 -6.64 15.04
CA VAL A 161 5.18 -7.73 15.34
C VAL A 161 5.22 -7.98 16.83
N ARG A 162 4.89 -9.21 17.25
CA ARG A 162 4.86 -9.61 18.67
C ARG A 162 6.26 -9.55 19.31
N GLU A 163 6.30 -9.28 20.61
CA GLU A 163 7.50 -9.44 21.43
C GLU A 163 8.05 -10.87 21.29
N GLY A 164 9.36 -10.99 21.06
CA GLY A 164 10.02 -12.27 20.79
C GLY A 164 10.07 -12.69 19.31
N GLY A 165 9.36 -12.00 18.41
CA GLY A 165 9.45 -12.20 16.96
C GLY A 165 8.64 -13.37 16.40
N MET A 166 8.29 -13.29 15.12
CA MET A 166 7.37 -14.19 14.41
C MET A 166 8.10 -15.00 13.34
N ALA A 167 7.90 -16.31 13.31
CA ALA A 167 8.45 -17.20 12.26
C ALA A 167 7.37 -17.49 11.21
N ASN A 168 7.79 -17.89 10.01
CA ASN A 168 6.91 -18.28 8.89
C ASN A 168 5.79 -17.25 8.62
N VAL A 169 6.14 -15.97 8.61
CA VAL A 169 5.20 -14.86 8.43
C VAL A 169 5.57 -13.99 7.23
N GLU A 170 4.52 -13.52 6.56
CA GLU A 170 4.57 -12.42 5.61
C GLU A 170 3.86 -11.21 6.26
N LEU A 171 4.59 -10.12 6.52
CA LEU A 171 3.98 -8.86 6.98
C LEU A 171 3.86 -7.91 5.80
N ARG A 172 2.64 -7.57 5.41
CA ARG A 172 2.32 -6.59 4.37
C ARG A 172 1.96 -5.26 5.01
N VAL A 173 2.65 -4.20 4.63
CA VAL A 173 2.29 -2.82 4.93
C VAL A 173 1.77 -2.19 3.66
N LEU A 174 0.47 -1.90 3.65
CA LEU A 174 -0.26 -1.37 2.50
C LEU A 174 -0.79 0.02 2.85
N CYS A 175 -0.09 1.04 2.38
CA CYS A 175 -0.55 2.43 2.37
C CYS A 175 -0.70 2.86 0.91
N ASN A 176 -1.55 3.84 0.60
CA ASN A 176 -1.88 4.22 -0.79
C ASN A 176 -0.65 4.35 -1.73
N GLU A 177 0.48 4.86 -1.22
CA GLU A 177 1.72 5.04 -1.99
C GLU A 177 2.84 4.05 -1.64
N LEU A 178 2.56 3.08 -0.76
CA LEU A 178 3.55 2.14 -0.25
C LEU A 178 2.99 0.72 -0.19
N GLN A 179 3.63 -0.17 -0.94
CA GLN A 179 3.43 -1.61 -0.82
C GLN A 179 4.74 -2.27 -0.39
N LEU A 180 4.92 -2.41 0.92
CA LEU A 180 6.11 -2.99 1.54
C LEU A 180 5.78 -4.34 2.18
N THR A 181 6.56 -5.38 1.88
CA THR A 181 6.33 -6.72 2.40
C THR A 181 7.60 -7.26 3.05
N TYR A 182 7.50 -7.68 4.31
CA TYR A 182 8.55 -8.44 4.99
C TYR A 182 8.23 -9.92 4.90
N VAL A 183 9.21 -10.75 4.53
CA VAL A 183 8.99 -12.17 4.27
C VAL A 183 10.04 -12.99 5.01
N THR A 184 9.63 -13.87 5.93
CA THR A 184 10.54 -14.88 6.52
C THR A 184 10.74 -16.06 5.57
N HIS A 185 11.63 -16.99 5.92
CA HIS A 185 11.68 -18.28 5.22
C HIS A 185 10.31 -19.00 5.29
N GLN A 186 9.82 -19.48 4.15
CA GLN A 186 8.58 -20.26 4.01
C GLN A 186 7.37 -19.68 4.79
N PRO A 187 6.84 -18.50 4.40
CA PRO A 187 5.72 -17.89 5.10
C PRO A 187 4.47 -18.77 5.01
N SER A 188 3.84 -19.04 6.16
CA SER A 188 2.57 -19.76 6.28
C SER A 188 1.41 -18.87 6.73
N THR A 189 1.72 -17.66 7.22
CA THR A 189 0.73 -16.71 7.74
C THR A 189 0.99 -15.33 7.17
N THR A 190 -0.07 -14.61 6.82
CA THR A 190 0.03 -13.23 6.34
C THR A 190 -0.64 -12.29 7.34
N ILE A 191 0.10 -11.26 7.73
CA ILE A 191 -0.41 -10.14 8.54
C ILE A 191 -0.43 -8.93 7.63
N THR A 192 -1.56 -8.24 7.57
CA THR A 192 -1.69 -7.01 6.77
C THR A 192 -1.94 -5.81 7.68
N VAL A 193 -1.05 -4.84 7.59
CA VAL A 193 -1.18 -3.50 8.18
C VAL A 193 -1.67 -2.56 7.09
N ARG A 194 -2.85 -1.98 7.28
CA ARG A 194 -3.44 -0.94 6.43
C ARG A 194 -3.67 0.31 7.27
N PRO A 195 -2.70 1.24 7.29
CA PRO A 195 -2.85 2.49 8.01
C PRO A 195 -4.07 3.26 7.54
N GLU A 196 -4.79 3.86 8.48
CA GLU A 196 -5.92 4.73 8.21
C GLU A 196 -5.43 6.08 7.68
N CYS A 197 -6.28 6.81 6.93
CA CYS A 197 -5.95 8.17 6.50
C CYS A 197 -6.46 9.15 7.56
N ARG A 198 -5.62 9.50 8.54
CA ARG A 198 -5.98 10.38 9.67
C ARG A 198 -5.20 11.69 9.62
N ILE A 199 -5.91 12.81 9.53
CA ILE A 199 -5.32 14.14 9.30
C ILE A 199 -5.70 15.09 10.43
N SER A 200 -4.71 15.79 10.99
CA SER A 200 -4.89 16.78 12.03
C SER A 200 -5.32 18.14 11.47
N LEU A 201 -6.50 18.57 11.86
CA LEU A 201 -7.01 19.91 11.57
C LEU A 201 -6.54 20.95 12.59
N GLY A 202 -5.75 20.58 13.59
CA GLY A 202 -5.36 21.46 14.69
C GLY A 202 -6.45 21.57 15.75
N ARG A 203 -6.53 22.67 16.51
CA ARG A 203 -7.41 22.76 17.70
C ARG A 203 -8.90 22.65 17.41
N ALA A 204 -9.35 23.22 16.29
CA ALA A 204 -10.73 23.20 15.84
C ALA A 204 -10.77 22.88 14.34
N LEU A 205 -11.91 22.39 13.86
CA LEU A 205 -12.16 22.26 12.42
C LEU A 205 -11.95 23.65 11.78
N SER A 206 -11.12 23.71 10.74
CA SER A 206 -10.85 24.92 9.96
C SER A 206 -11.27 24.68 8.52
N LEU A 207 -12.09 25.58 7.97
CA LEU A 207 -12.56 25.50 6.59
C LEU A 207 -11.38 25.54 5.63
N GLN A 208 -10.39 26.39 5.92
CA GLN A 208 -9.16 26.48 5.14
C GLN A 208 -8.43 25.13 5.12
N LYS A 209 -8.23 24.50 6.27
CA LYS A 209 -7.55 23.19 6.32
C LYS A 209 -8.36 22.09 5.66
N ALA A 210 -9.69 22.07 5.81
CA ALA A 210 -10.55 21.12 5.11
C ALA A 210 -10.43 21.26 3.59
N LEU A 211 -10.35 22.50 3.08
CA LEU A 211 -10.08 22.80 1.68
C LEU A 211 -8.67 22.37 1.25
N GLU A 212 -7.65 22.63 2.05
CA GLU A 212 -6.28 22.19 1.80
C GLU A 212 -6.19 20.66 1.68
N VAL A 213 -6.84 19.93 2.59
CA VAL A 213 -6.92 18.47 2.55
C VAL A 213 -7.64 18.00 1.29
N LYS A 214 -8.80 18.59 0.98
CA LYS A 214 -9.55 18.27 -0.25
C LYS A 214 -8.67 18.44 -1.48
N THR A 215 -8.02 19.60 -1.63
CA THR A 215 -7.17 19.92 -2.78
C THR A 215 -5.95 18.99 -2.84
N TRP A 216 -5.32 18.70 -1.71
CA TRP A 216 -4.20 17.75 -1.64
C TRP A 216 -4.61 16.35 -2.12
N MET A 217 -5.78 15.86 -1.70
CA MET A 217 -6.32 14.57 -2.13
C MET A 217 -6.68 14.53 -3.62
N GLU A 218 -7.25 15.61 -4.15
CA GLU A 218 -7.52 15.77 -5.58
C GLU A 218 -6.23 15.70 -6.41
N GLN A 219 -5.18 16.42 -5.98
CA GLN A 219 -3.87 16.40 -6.65
C GLN A 219 -3.19 15.02 -6.63
N ARG A 220 -3.49 14.21 -5.62
CA ARG A 220 -2.96 12.84 -5.46
C ARG A 220 -3.81 11.78 -6.15
N GLY A 221 -4.93 12.16 -6.78
CA GLY A 221 -5.86 11.22 -7.42
C GLY A 221 -6.61 10.31 -6.43
N MET A 222 -6.61 10.66 -5.14
CA MET A 222 -7.28 9.90 -4.10
C MET A 222 -8.76 10.29 -3.93
N MET A 223 -9.18 11.36 -4.60
CA MET A 223 -10.53 11.89 -4.49
C MET A 223 -11.49 11.14 -5.42
N GLY A 224 -12.06 10.03 -4.93
CA GLY A 224 -13.19 9.36 -5.59
C GLY A 224 -14.46 10.23 -5.63
N LYS A 225 -15.44 9.85 -6.46
CA LYS A 225 -16.70 10.62 -6.60
C LYS A 225 -17.46 10.75 -5.29
N GLY A 226 -17.61 9.65 -4.55
CA GLY A 226 -18.34 9.69 -3.29
C GLY A 226 -17.58 10.42 -2.19
N LEU A 227 -16.25 10.28 -2.10
CA LEU A 227 -15.43 11.10 -1.19
C LEU A 227 -15.53 12.59 -1.52
N LEU A 228 -15.52 12.95 -2.80
CA LEU A 228 -15.72 14.33 -3.24
C LEU A 228 -17.08 14.86 -2.78
N ALA A 229 -18.14 14.06 -2.92
CA ALA A 229 -19.47 14.42 -2.46
C ALA A 229 -19.51 14.58 -0.93
N CYS A 230 -18.82 13.72 -0.16
CA CYS A 230 -18.67 13.87 1.29
C CYS A 230 -17.97 15.19 1.66
N PHE A 231 -16.89 15.54 0.95
CA PHE A 231 -16.20 16.82 1.15
C PHE A 231 -17.07 18.01 0.77
N GLN A 232 -17.81 17.94 -0.34
CA GLN A 232 -18.73 19.01 -0.74
C GLN A 232 -19.80 19.23 0.33
N HIS A 233 -20.38 18.15 0.87
CA HIS A 233 -21.34 18.23 1.97
C HIS A 233 -20.72 18.83 3.24
N LEU A 234 -19.52 18.38 3.63
CA LEU A 234 -18.77 18.95 4.76
C LEU A 234 -18.58 20.47 4.60
N LEU A 235 -18.18 20.92 3.41
CA LEU A 235 -17.95 22.33 3.14
C LEU A 235 -19.25 23.14 3.10
N SER A 236 -20.33 22.61 2.53
CA SER A 236 -21.65 23.26 2.49
C SER A 236 -22.30 23.37 3.86
N CYS A 237 -22.08 22.38 4.73
CA CYS A 237 -22.66 22.31 6.08
C CYS A 237 -21.61 22.60 7.17
N TYR A 238 -20.51 23.26 6.83
CA TYR A 238 -19.32 23.45 7.69
C TYR A 238 -19.63 23.95 9.11
N SER A 239 -20.57 24.88 9.25
CA SER A 239 -20.96 25.45 10.55
C SER A 239 -21.49 24.41 11.54
N GLN A 240 -22.05 23.29 11.05
CA GLN A 240 -22.57 22.21 11.89
C GLN A 240 -21.46 21.38 12.56
N TYR A 241 -20.25 21.46 12.02
CA TYR A 241 -19.11 20.65 12.42
C TYR A 241 -18.04 21.44 13.20
N GLN A 242 -18.30 22.72 13.51
CA GLN A 242 -17.41 23.58 14.30
C GLN A 242 -17.47 23.21 15.78
N VAL A 243 -16.91 22.05 16.11
CA VAL A 243 -16.82 21.55 17.49
C VAL A 243 -15.36 21.31 17.83
N GLU A 244 -14.97 21.67 19.07
CA GLU A 244 -13.65 21.36 19.61
C GLU A 244 -13.54 19.88 19.95
N ASN A 245 -12.35 19.29 19.75
CA ASN A 245 -12.10 17.87 20.03
C ASN A 245 -13.10 16.95 19.31
N ALA A 246 -13.23 17.14 18.00
CA ALA A 246 -14.16 16.38 17.16
C ALA A 246 -13.41 15.50 16.17
N LYS A 247 -14.00 14.35 15.87
CA LYS A 247 -13.55 13.44 14.81
C LYS A 247 -14.59 13.44 13.70
N LEU A 248 -14.19 13.77 12.48
CA LEU A 248 -15.05 13.65 11.30
C LEU A 248 -14.56 12.48 10.45
N VAL A 249 -15.42 11.48 10.24
CA VAL A 249 -15.15 10.32 9.40
C VAL A 249 -15.86 10.52 8.07
N LEU A 250 -15.08 10.58 6.99
CA LEU A 250 -15.58 10.61 5.61
C LEU A 250 -15.40 9.22 5.01
N GLN A 251 -16.48 8.62 4.51
CA GLN A 251 -16.44 7.25 3.98
C GLN A 251 -17.13 7.14 2.62
N SER A 252 -16.50 6.43 1.69
CA SER A 252 -17.09 6.09 0.39
C SER A 252 -16.33 4.93 -0.25
N GLU A 253 -17.02 4.00 -0.91
CA GLU A 253 -16.40 2.93 -1.71
C GLU A 253 -15.29 2.14 -0.98
N GLY A 254 -15.45 1.92 0.34
CA GLY A 254 -14.46 1.25 1.17
C GLY A 254 -13.23 2.09 1.55
N GLN A 255 -13.16 3.34 1.09
CA GLN A 255 -12.18 4.34 1.54
C GLN A 255 -12.72 5.08 2.76
N ILE A 256 -11.86 5.31 3.75
CA ILE A 256 -12.17 6.01 4.99
C ILE A 256 -11.08 7.06 5.24
N ILE A 257 -11.50 8.27 5.60
CA ILE A 257 -10.64 9.38 6.02
C ILE A 257 -11.16 9.92 7.33
N GLU A 258 -10.25 10.16 8.27
CA GLU A 258 -10.57 10.79 9.54
C GLU A 258 -9.92 12.16 9.61
N LEU A 259 -10.74 13.19 9.78
CA LEU A 259 -10.29 14.55 10.05
C LEU A 259 -10.46 14.82 11.53
N ILE A 260 -9.35 15.04 12.22
CA ILE A 260 -9.31 15.12 13.67
C ILE A 260 -9.03 16.57 14.08
N SER A 261 -9.94 17.15 14.87
CA SER A 261 -9.72 18.42 15.55
C SER A 261 -9.46 18.18 17.05
N GLY A 262 -8.61 19.00 17.65
CA GLY A 262 -8.27 18.93 19.07
C GLY A 262 -7.27 17.83 19.40
N ARG A 263 -7.52 17.10 20.48
CA ARG A 263 -6.65 15.99 20.94
C ARG A 263 -7.00 14.68 20.20
N PRO A 264 -6.00 13.90 19.74
CA PRO A 264 -6.25 12.66 19.02
C PRO A 264 -6.89 11.54 19.85
N ASP A 265 -6.56 11.46 21.14
CA ASP A 265 -7.02 10.37 21.99
C ASP A 265 -8.32 10.70 22.73
N TYR A 266 -8.89 11.88 22.49
CA TYR A 266 -10.04 12.39 23.21
C TYR A 266 -10.96 13.17 22.28
N HIS A 267 -12.11 12.58 21.98
CA HIS A 267 -13.13 13.20 21.14
C HIS A 267 -14.46 13.24 21.89
N ASN A 268 -15.04 14.43 21.98
CA ASN A 268 -16.36 14.60 22.60
C ASN A 268 -17.49 14.30 21.61
N VAL A 269 -17.21 14.45 20.31
CA VAL A 269 -18.19 14.31 19.25
C VAL A 269 -17.54 13.67 18.04
N GLN A 270 -18.25 12.73 17.44
CA GLN A 270 -17.90 12.10 16.19
C GLN A 270 -18.97 12.41 15.13
N PHE A 271 -18.55 12.77 13.93
CA PHE A 271 -19.42 12.98 12.80
C PHE A 271 -19.07 11.96 11.72
N TYR A 272 -20.07 11.30 11.17
CA TYR A 272 -19.92 10.37 10.07
C TYR A 272 -20.61 10.96 8.85
N ILE A 273 -19.87 11.15 7.76
CA ILE A 273 -20.41 11.57 6.47
C ILE A 273 -20.04 10.46 5.49
N PHE A 274 -21.05 9.78 4.95
CA PHE A 274 -20.83 8.70 3.99
C PHE A 274 -21.66 8.87 2.74
N ALA A 275 -21.04 8.49 1.62
CA ALA A 275 -21.68 8.40 0.32
C ALA A 275 -22.11 6.96 0.07
N ASP A 276 -23.38 6.76 -0.30
CA ASP A 276 -23.88 5.45 -0.70
C ASP A 276 -23.45 5.07 -2.13
N ALA A 277 -23.93 3.93 -2.64
CA ALA A 277 -23.62 3.46 -4.00
C ALA A 277 -24.09 4.42 -5.12
N ASN A 278 -25.04 5.31 -4.82
CA ASN A 278 -25.55 6.32 -5.74
C ASN A 278 -24.84 7.69 -5.56
N ASN A 279 -23.86 7.77 -4.65
CA ASN A 279 -23.23 9.00 -4.18
C ASN A 279 -24.19 9.96 -3.46
N GLU A 280 -25.30 9.44 -2.90
CA GLU A 280 -26.15 10.20 -2.00
C GLU A 280 -25.50 10.30 -0.62
N ILE A 281 -25.52 11.49 -0.03
CA ILE A 281 -24.84 11.77 1.22
C ILE A 281 -25.75 11.55 2.42
N GLN A 282 -25.25 10.79 3.37
CA GLN A 282 -25.82 10.63 4.70
C GLN A 282 -24.84 11.19 5.73
N SER A 283 -25.36 11.94 6.70
CA SER A 283 -24.57 12.54 7.77
C SER A 283 -25.20 12.19 9.12
N GLN A 284 -24.38 11.70 10.05
CA GLN A 284 -24.79 11.35 11.40
C GLN A 284 -23.82 11.97 12.41
N ARG A 285 -24.38 12.60 13.44
CA ARG A 285 -23.63 13.01 14.63
C ARG A 285 -23.80 11.95 15.70
N VAL A 286 -22.68 11.48 16.24
CA VAL A 286 -22.61 10.61 17.42
C VAL A 286 -21.92 11.40 18.51
N GLN A 287 -22.61 11.62 19.62
CA GLN A 287 -22.03 12.21 20.81
C GLN A 287 -21.83 11.09 21.80
N ASP A 288 -20.61 10.93 22.29
CA ASP A 288 -20.36 10.00 23.38
C ASP A 288 -21.09 10.56 24.60
N ILE A 289 -22.26 9.98 24.92
CA ILE A 289 -22.99 10.27 26.15
C ILE A 289 -22.10 9.75 27.28
N ASP A 290 -21.78 10.65 28.20
CA ASP A 290 -20.84 10.48 29.31
C ASP A 290 -20.86 9.06 29.90
N LEU A 291 -19.76 8.32 29.70
CA LEU A 291 -19.47 7.03 30.33
C LEU A 291 -18.84 7.21 31.73
N TRP A 292 -19.06 8.35 32.38
CA TRP A 292 -18.44 8.70 33.66
C TRP A 292 -19.43 9.36 34.63
N ASP A 293 -20.48 8.63 34.99
CA ASP A 293 -20.99 8.68 36.36
C ASP A 293 -20.21 7.64 37.18
N TYR A 294 -19.03 8.03 37.69
CA TYR A 294 -18.41 7.32 38.80
C TYR A 294 -18.43 8.28 40.00
N ASP A 295 -19.23 7.90 41.00
CA ASP A 295 -19.35 8.53 42.32
C ASP A 295 -18.01 8.72 43.03
#